data_AF-A0A518JZW5-F1
#
_entry.id   AF-A0A518JZW5-F1
#
_cell.length_a   1.000
_cell.length_b   1.000
_cell.length_c   1.000
_cell.angle_alpha   90.00
_cell.angle_beta   90.00
_cell.angle_gamma   90.00
#
_symmetry.space_group_name_H-M   'P 1'
#
loop_
_entity.id
_entity.type
_entity.pdbx_description
1 polymer ?
#
loop_
_entity_poly.entity_id
_entity_poly.type
_entity_poly.pdbx_seq_one_letter_code
_entity_poly.pdbx_strand_id
1 'polypeptide(L)'
;MLARLIVCSLLVSALLGCDGREAGVPVEPPGPVELAQAVLRDIASTGTLNSSIEGLQDRLDAVRATDPAKADELLADYEKLMAIPRGNVAKIKATAKEMVDKF
;
A
#
# COMPACT_ATOMS: atom_id res chain seq x y z
N MET A 1 -54.11 33.86 -16.87
CA MET A 1 -52.93 33.63 -17.74
C MET A 1 -51.63 33.54 -16.94
N LEU A 2 -51.58 32.85 -15.79
CA LEU A 2 -50.34 32.69 -15.01
C LEU A 2 -49.96 31.22 -14.71
N ALA A 3 -50.92 30.29 -14.80
CA ALA A 3 -50.69 28.88 -14.53
C ALA A 3 -49.95 28.11 -15.64
N ARG A 4 -49.70 28.74 -16.81
CA ARG A 4 -49.03 28.10 -17.97
C ARG A 4 -47.52 28.36 -18.04
N LEU A 5 -46.97 29.29 -17.25
CA LEU A 5 -45.56 29.67 -17.32
C LEU A 5 -44.66 28.92 -16.32
N ILE A 6 -45.23 28.27 -15.31
CA ILE A 6 -44.46 27.61 -14.24
C ILE A 6 -44.08 26.16 -14.61
N VAL A 7 -44.80 25.53 -15.54
CA VAL A 7 -44.56 24.14 -15.96
C VAL A 7 -43.41 24.01 -16.96
N CYS A 8 -43.04 25.07 -17.69
CA CYS A 8 -41.96 25.01 -18.68
C CYS A 8 -40.55 25.20 -18.10
N SER A 9 -40.41 25.75 -16.89
CA SER A 9 -39.09 25.99 -16.27
C SER A 9 -38.53 24.78 -15.50
N LEU A 10 -39.35 23.78 -15.20
CA LEU A 10 -38.90 22.61 -14.43
C LEU A 10 -38.29 21.49 -15.30
N LEU A 11 -38.50 21.49 -16.62
CA LEU A 11 -38.02 20.42 -17.51
C LEU A 11 -36.59 20.64 -18.05
N VAL A 12 -36.02 21.85 -17.95
CA VAL A 12 -34.71 22.16 -18.57
C VAL A 12 -33.53 21.78 -17.66
N SER A 13 -33.75 21.65 -16.35
CA SER A 13 -32.69 21.30 -15.39
C SER A 13 -32.35 19.80 -15.37
N ALA A 14 -33.10 18.96 -16.09
CA ALA A 14 -32.90 17.51 -16.11
C ALA A 14 -31.88 17.04 -17.18
N LEU A 15 -31.38 17.93 -18.05
CA LEU A 15 -30.42 17.57 -19.11
C LEU A 15 -28.98 18.05 -18.83
N LEU A 16 -28.74 18.77 -17.73
CA LEU A 16 -27.38 18.98 -17.19
C LEU A 16 -26.99 17.78 -16.31
N GLY A 17 -27.20 16.58 -16.84
CA GLY A 17 -26.67 15.35 -16.28
C GLY A 17 -25.18 15.30 -16.56
N CYS A 18 -24.40 15.82 -15.61
CA CYS A 18 -23.04 15.43 -15.24
C CYS A 18 -22.23 14.67 -16.32
N ASP A 19 -21.86 15.36 -17.41
CA ASP A 19 -20.77 14.91 -18.30
C ASP A 19 -19.43 15.25 -17.64
N GLY A 20 -19.21 14.61 -16.49
CA GLY A 20 -17.99 14.67 -15.71
C GLY A 20 -17.48 13.25 -15.55
N ARG A 21 -17.32 12.54 -16.67
CA ARG A 21 -16.63 11.25 -16.67
C ARG A 21 -15.16 11.54 -16.40
N GLU A 22 -14.80 11.57 -15.12
CA GLU A 22 -13.44 11.66 -14.65
C GLU A 22 -12.63 10.61 -15.43
N ALA A 23 -11.71 11.08 -16.26
CA ALA A 23 -10.78 10.21 -16.95
C ALA A 23 -10.03 9.45 -15.86
N GLY A 24 -10.25 8.13 -15.80
CA GLY A 24 -9.61 7.29 -14.81
C GLY A 24 -8.10 7.48 -14.91
N VAL A 25 -7.51 8.14 -13.92
CA VAL A 25 -6.06 8.27 -13.83
C VAL A 25 -5.52 6.85 -13.65
N PRO A 26 -4.64 6.36 -14.54
CA PRO A 26 -4.01 5.08 -14.33
C PRO A 26 -3.18 5.16 -13.05
N VAL A 27 -3.66 4.50 -11.99
CA VAL A 27 -2.86 4.27 -10.79
C VAL A 27 -1.91 3.12 -11.11
N GLU A 28 -0.63 3.44 -11.29
CA GLU A 28 0.39 2.41 -11.39
C GLU A 28 0.45 1.67 -10.05
N PRO A 29 0.36 0.33 -10.05
CA PRO A 29 0.48 -0.44 -8.82
C PRO A 29 1.90 -0.25 -8.25
N PRO A 30 2.05 -0.11 -6.92
CA PRO A 30 3.35 0.09 -6.30
C PRO A 30 4.29 -1.07 -6.64
N GLY A 31 5.56 -0.75 -6.85
CA GLY A 31 6.59 -1.72 -7.16
C GLY A 31 6.83 -2.69 -5.99
N PRO A 32 7.54 -3.81 -6.25
CA PRO A 32 7.83 -4.82 -5.23
C PRO A 32 8.58 -4.23 -4.03
N VAL A 33 9.50 -3.29 -4.26
CA VAL A 33 10.28 -2.64 -3.19
C VAL A 33 9.38 -1.78 -2.29
N GLU A 34 8.47 -1.01 -2.86
CA GLU A 34 7.52 -0.18 -2.12
C GLU A 34 6.55 -1.05 -1.30
N LEU A 35 6.10 -2.16 -1.89
CA LEU A 35 5.29 -3.16 -1.21
C LEU A 35 6.03 -3.83 -0.04
N ALA A 36 7.32 -4.18 -0.21
CA ALA A 36 8.13 -4.70 0.89
C ALA A 36 8.24 -3.70 2.03
N GLN A 37 8.53 -2.44 1.72
CA GLN A 37 8.64 -1.37 2.70
C GLN A 37 7.31 -1.14 3.43
N ALA A 38 6.18 -1.19 2.72
CA ALA A 38 4.84 -1.06 3.31
C ALA A 38 4.54 -2.20 4.30
N VAL A 39 4.83 -3.45 3.93
CA VAL A 39 4.64 -4.61 4.81
C VAL A 39 5.52 -4.50 6.05
N LEU A 40 6.80 -4.15 5.90
CA LEU A 40 7.70 -3.99 7.05
C LEU A 40 7.27 -2.84 7.96
N ARG A 41 6.72 -1.75 7.41
CA ARG A 41 6.14 -0.67 8.21
C ARG A 41 4.91 -1.11 9.00
N ASP A 42 4.04 -1.92 8.40
CA ASP A 42 2.90 -2.52 9.09
C ASP A 42 3.36 -3.42 10.24
N ILE A 43 4.34 -4.29 10.00
CA ILE A 43 4.91 -5.16 11.03
C ILE A 43 5.62 -4.33 12.12
N ALA A 44 6.35 -3.27 11.76
CA ALA A 44 6.98 -2.38 12.73
C ALA A 44 5.95 -1.66 13.62
N SER A 45 4.78 -1.34 13.07
CA SER A 45 3.69 -0.69 13.80
C SER A 45 2.93 -1.66 14.69
N THR A 46 2.54 -2.82 14.16
CA THR A 46 1.63 -3.78 14.82
C THR A 46 2.38 -4.83 15.62
N GLY A 47 3.61 -5.18 15.22
CA GLY A 47 4.40 -6.28 15.77
C GLY A 47 3.82 -7.65 15.45
N THR A 48 2.97 -7.73 14.43
CA THR A 48 2.28 -8.96 14.03
C THR A 48 2.80 -9.41 12.68
N LEU A 49 3.25 -10.66 12.60
CA LEU A 49 3.55 -11.32 11.32
C LEU A 49 2.23 -11.84 10.73
N ASN A 50 1.56 -11.01 9.94
CA ASN A 50 0.29 -11.33 9.27
C ASN A 50 0.54 -11.95 7.88
N SER A 51 -0.54 -12.24 7.14
CA SER A 51 -0.46 -12.81 5.77
C SER A 51 0.28 -11.92 4.77
N SER A 52 0.46 -10.63 5.04
CA SER A 52 1.22 -9.73 4.17
C SER A 52 2.71 -10.10 4.11
N ILE A 53 3.20 -10.91 5.06
CA ILE A 53 4.56 -11.46 5.03
C ILE A 53 4.74 -12.50 3.92
N GLU A 54 3.65 -13.08 3.43
CA GLU A 54 3.68 -13.99 2.28
C GLU A 54 4.14 -13.21 1.04
N GLY A 55 5.26 -13.65 0.45
CA GLY A 55 5.92 -12.96 -0.66
C GLY A 55 6.76 -11.74 -0.25
N LEU A 56 6.96 -11.47 1.04
CA LEU A 56 7.90 -10.43 1.46
C LEU A 56 9.32 -10.77 1.02
N GLN A 57 9.73 -12.04 1.13
CA GLN A 57 11.07 -12.48 0.69
C GLN A 57 11.33 -12.16 -0.78
N ASP A 58 10.42 -12.52 -1.70
CA ASP A 58 10.55 -12.22 -3.12
C ASP A 58 10.63 -10.71 -3.40
N ARG A 59 9.85 -9.92 -2.66
CA ARG A 59 9.86 -8.45 -2.78
C ARG A 59 11.17 -7.84 -2.27
N LEU A 60 11.76 -8.41 -1.22
CA LEU A 60 13.10 -8.02 -0.75
C LEU A 60 14.18 -8.42 -1.75
N ASP A 61 14.07 -9.59 -2.38
CA ASP A 61 15.01 -9.99 -3.44
C ASP A 61 14.91 -9.07 -4.67
N ALA A 62 13.74 -8.50 -4.96
CA ALA A 62 13.62 -7.49 -6.03
C ALA A 62 14.51 -6.25 -5.82
N VAL A 63 14.92 -5.95 -4.57
CA VAL A 63 15.90 -4.88 -4.29
C VAL A 63 17.25 -5.18 -4.95
N ARG A 64 17.59 -6.47 -5.14
CA ARG A 64 18.86 -6.93 -5.73
C ARG A 64 19.11 -6.36 -7.13
N ALA A 65 18.04 -6.06 -7.87
CA ALA A 65 18.12 -5.43 -9.18
C ALA A 65 18.73 -4.01 -9.13
N THR A 66 18.61 -3.33 -7.99
CA THR A 66 19.10 -1.96 -7.77
C THR A 66 20.30 -1.90 -6.83
N ASP A 67 20.27 -2.70 -5.76
CA ASP A 67 21.29 -2.74 -4.73
C ASP A 67 21.39 -4.18 -4.17
N PRO A 68 22.33 -4.99 -4.68
CA PRO A 68 22.48 -6.38 -4.26
C PRO A 68 22.95 -6.52 -2.81
N ALA A 69 23.81 -5.62 -2.33
CA ALA A 69 24.31 -5.67 -0.96
C ALA A 69 23.18 -5.39 0.04
N LYS A 70 22.36 -4.37 -0.24
CA LYS A 70 21.17 -4.07 0.56
C LYS A 70 20.17 -5.24 0.55
N ALA A 71 19.97 -5.88 -0.60
CA ALA A 71 19.07 -7.03 -0.70
C ALA A 71 19.54 -8.21 0.17
N ASP A 72 20.83 -8.54 0.15
CA ASP A 72 21.39 -9.60 0.98
C ASP A 72 21.25 -9.28 2.49
N GLU A 73 21.48 -8.02 2.90
CA GLU A 73 21.25 -7.59 4.28
C GLU A 73 19.78 -7.69 4.70
N LEU A 74 18.86 -7.23 3.84
CA LEU A 74 17.42 -7.26 4.10
C LEU A 74 16.91 -8.71 4.17
N LEU A 75 17.40 -9.60 3.31
CA LEU A 75 17.04 -11.02 3.35
C LEU A 75 17.56 -11.70 4.62
N ALA A 76 18.78 -11.39 5.06
CA ALA A 76 19.29 -11.91 6.33
C ALA A 76 18.49 -11.40 7.54
N ASP A 77 18.06 -10.13 7.54
CA ASP A 77 17.22 -9.59 8.60
C ASP A 77 15.78 -10.15 8.54
N TYR A 78 15.28 -10.46 7.36
CA TYR A 78 14.01 -11.17 7.20
C TYR A 78 14.04 -12.55 7.85
N GLU A 79 15.14 -13.30 7.68
CA GLU A 79 15.32 -14.60 8.37
C GLU A 79 15.33 -14.42 9.90
N LYS A 80 16.00 -13.38 10.40
CA LYS A 80 15.97 -13.03 11.84
C LYS A 80 14.55 -12.69 12.29
N LEU A 81 13.80 -11.89 11.51
CA LEU A 81 12.43 -11.51 11.80
C LEU A 81 11.52 -12.74 11.93
N MET A 82 11.66 -13.69 10.99
CA MET A 82 10.89 -14.95 10.96
C MET A 82 11.28 -15.91 12.09
N ALA A 83 12.51 -15.84 12.59
CA ALA A 83 12.97 -16.64 13.73
C ALA A 83 12.49 -16.10 15.09
N ILE A 84 11.94 -14.89 15.15
CA ILE A 84 11.42 -14.33 16.41
C ILE A 84 10.13 -15.05 16.80
N PRO A 85 9.99 -15.51 18.06
CA PRO A 85 8.74 -16.07 18.55
C PRO A 85 7.60 -15.06 18.36
N ARG A 86 6.46 -15.50 17.81
CA ARG A 86 5.30 -14.63 17.53
C ARG A 86 4.77 -13.86 18.75
N GLY A 87 5.02 -14.35 19.97
CA GLY A 87 4.68 -13.66 21.21
C GLY A 87 5.62 -12.51 21.60
N ASN A 88 6.79 -12.38 20.96
CA ASN A 88 7.77 -11.34 21.25
C ASN A 88 7.57 -10.11 20.35
N VAL A 89 6.41 -9.48 20.53
CA VAL A 89 5.94 -8.32 19.74
C VAL A 89 6.98 -7.19 19.72
N ALA A 90 7.61 -6.89 20.86
CA ALA A 90 8.61 -5.81 20.94
C ALA A 90 9.80 -6.08 20.03
N LYS A 91 10.32 -7.31 20.00
CA LYS A 91 11.44 -7.68 19.15
C LYS A 91 11.04 -7.70 17.67
N ILE A 92 9.83 -8.17 17.35
CA ILE A 92 9.29 -8.13 15.98
C ILE A 92 9.24 -6.68 15.47
N LYS A 93 8.68 -5.76 16.27
CA LYS A 93 8.60 -4.34 15.90
C LYS A 93 9.98 -3.72 15.69
N ALA A 94 10.92 -3.99 16.60
CA ALA A 94 12.27 -3.48 16.52
C ALA A 94 12.98 -3.96 15.25
N THR A 95 12.99 -5.27 14.99
CA THR A 95 13.64 -5.84 13.81
C THR A 95 12.98 -5.37 12.51
N ALA A 96 11.64 -5.32 12.44
CA ALA A 96 10.97 -4.80 11.27
C ALA A 96 11.27 -3.30 11.04
N LYS A 97 11.38 -2.51 12.11
CA LYS A 97 11.78 -1.10 12.02
C LYS A 97 13.20 -0.95 11.49
N GLU A 98 14.15 -1.72 12.01
CA GLU A 98 15.53 -1.73 11.50
C GLU A 98 15.58 -2.06 10.01
N MET A 99 14.76 -3.03 9.55
CA MET A 99 14.66 -3.34 8.12
C MET A 99 14.07 -2.17 7.32
N VAL A 100 13.05 -1.47 7.82
CA VAL A 100 12.49 -0.26 7.15
C VAL A 100 13.55 0.83 7.02
N ASP A 101 14.37 1.05 8.05
CA ASP A 101 15.39 2.09 8.08
C ASP A 101 16.56 1.81 7.09
N LYS A 102 16.63 0.60 6.50
CA LYS A 102 17.61 0.22 5.46
C LYS A 102 17.17 0.49 4.01
N PHE A 103 15.89 0.77 3.79
CA PHE A 103 15.38 1.15 2.46
C PHE A 103 15.81 2.56 2.11
#